data_AF-A0A4S1CBJ2-F1
#
_entry.id   AF-A0A4S1CBJ2-F1
#
_cell.length_a   1.000
_cell.length_b   1.000
_cell.length_c   1.000
_cell.angle_alpha   90.00
_cell.angle_beta   90.00
_cell.angle_gamma   90.00
#
_symmetry.space_group_name_H-M   'P 1'
#
loop_
_entity.id
_entity.type
_entity.pdbx_description
1 polymer ?
#
loop_
_entity_poly.entity_id
_entity_poly.type
_entity_poly.pdbx_seq_one_letter_code
_entity_poly.pdbx_strand_id
1 'polypeptide(L)' 'MDLMPVGDRYIWYCDWCDTKNVTPWVRVSEKEVCCAACHKSFPSSVKAEPAMAPTGRRRLELL' A
#
# COMPACT_ATOMS: atom_id res chain seq x y z
N MET A 1 -9.88 -6.01 -8.06
CA MET A 1 -9.32 -5.67 -6.75
C MET A 1 -9.35 -4.18 -6.49
N ASP A 2 -9.89 -3.77 -5.33
CA ASP A 2 -9.90 -2.37 -4.88
C ASP A 2 -8.97 -2.17 -3.66
N LEU A 3 -8.14 -1.14 -3.71
CA LEU A 3 -7.26 -0.72 -2.61
C LEU A 3 -7.97 0.34 -1.77
N MET A 4 -8.33 -0.01 -0.52
CA MET A 4 -8.98 0.90 0.42
C MET A 4 -7.94 1.53 1.35
N PRO A 5 -7.75 2.85 1.35
CA PRO A 5 -6.79 3.50 2.25
C PRO A 5 -7.26 3.44 3.71
N VAL A 6 -6.37 3.04 4.61
CA VAL A 6 -6.58 3.01 6.07
C VAL A 6 -5.27 3.43 6.77
N GLY A 7 -5.24 4.64 7.32
CA GLY A 7 -4.04 5.16 7.98
C GLY A 7 -2.89 5.34 7.00
N ASP A 8 -1.77 4.65 7.21
CA ASP A 8 -0.56 4.64 6.36
C ASP A 8 -0.48 3.43 5.40
N ARG A 9 -1.58 2.69 5.28
CA ARG A 9 -1.66 1.41 4.54
C ARG A 9 -2.88 1.36 3.63
N TYR A 10 -2.86 0.42 2.70
CA TYR A 10 -4.01 -0.01 1.94
C TYR A 10 -4.45 -1.39 2.41
N ILE A 11 -5.75 -1.57 2.59
CA ILE A 11 -6.39 -2.86 2.77
C ILE A 11 -7.01 -3.28 1.45
N TRP A 12 -6.83 -4.55 1.08
CA TRP A 12 -7.42 -5.11 -0.13
C TRP A 12 -7.68 -6.61 0.00
N TYR A 13 -8.53 -7.13 -0.88
CA TYR A 13 -8.80 -8.56 -0.98
C TYR A 13 -8.23 -9.09 -2.30
N CYS A 14 -7.55 -10.22 -2.22
CA CYS A 14 -6.97 -10.85 -3.39
C CYS A 14 -8.06 -11.45 -4.28
N ASP A 15 -8.13 -11.03 -5.55
CA ASP A 15 -9.13 -11.53 -6.53
C ASP A 15 -9.01 -13.04 -6.83
N TRP A 16 -7.91 -13.72 -6.40
CA TRP A 16 -7.68 -15.14 -6.64
C TRP A 16 -7.97 -16.06 -5.45
N CYS A 17 -7.69 -15.62 -4.22
CA CYS A 17 -7.83 -16.46 -3.02
C CYS A 17 -8.61 -15.79 -1.88
N ASP A 18 -9.23 -14.64 -2.14
CA ASP A 18 -10.03 -13.85 -1.19
C ASP A 18 -9.32 -13.46 0.11
N THR A 19 -8.01 -13.66 0.18
CA THR A 19 -7.23 -13.30 1.36
C THR A 19 -7.21 -11.79 1.53
N LYS A 20 -7.46 -11.33 2.75
CA LYS A 20 -7.27 -9.95 3.16
C LYS A 20 -5.78 -9.64 3.26
N ASN A 21 -5.32 -8.67 2.49
CA ASN A 21 -3.95 -8.20 2.47
C ASN A 21 -3.87 -6.76 3.00
N VAL A 22 -2.69 -6.41 3.51
CA VAL A 22 -2.37 -5.07 4.00
C VAL A 22 -1.04 -4.63 3.41
N THR A 23 -1.04 -3.54 2.64
CA THR A 23 0.15 -3.05 1.93
C THR A 23 0.47 -1.61 2.34
N PRO A 24 1.69 -1.31 2.82
CA PRO A 24 2.11 0.06 3.11
C PRO A 24 2.05 0.94 1.86
N TRP A 25 1.64 2.20 1.99
CA TRP A 25 1.57 3.12 0.83
C TRP A 25 2.89 3.24 0.07
N VAL A 26 4.00 3.30 0.80
CA VAL A 26 5.36 3.39 0.23
C VAL A 26 5.74 2.22 -0.68
N ARG A 27 5.05 1.07 -0.55
CA ARG A 27 5.25 -0.10 -1.43
C ARG A 27 4.32 -0.11 -2.63
N VAL A 28 3.24 0.69 -2.61
CA VAL A 28 2.27 0.73 -3.72
C VAL A 28 2.72 1.66 -4.84
N SER A 29 3.76 2.48 -4.62
CA SER A 29 4.43 3.27 -5.66
C SER A 29 4.96 2.43 -6.82
N GLU A 30 5.12 1.11 -6.64
CA GLU A 30 5.64 0.18 -7.65
C GLU A 30 4.58 -0.30 -8.66
N LYS A 31 3.39 0.31 -8.72
CA LYS A 31 2.27 -0.02 -9.65
C LYS A 31 1.68 -1.43 -9.53
N GLU A 32 2.26 -2.28 -8.69
CA GLU A 32 1.79 -3.63 -8.40
C GLU A 32 1.80 -3.90 -6.90
N VAL A 33 0.96 -4.83 -6.47
CA VAL A 33 0.88 -5.34 -5.10
C VAL A 33 0.82 -6.85 -5.11
N CYS A 34 1.56 -7.48 -4.20
CA CYS A 34 1.65 -8.92 -4.10
C CYS A 34 0.83 -9.45 -2.92
N CYS A 35 0.06 -10.51 -3.15
CA CYS A 35 -0.68 -11.17 -2.08
C CYS A 35 0.27 -12.01 -1.22
N ALA A 36 0.22 -11.83 0.10
CA ALA A 36 1.08 -12.55 1.05
C ALA A 36 0.75 -14.04 1.17
N ALA A 37 -0.43 -14.49 0.73
CA ALA A 37 -0.83 -15.89 0.81
C ALA A 37 -0.53 -16.67 -0.48
N CYS A 38 -0.92 -16.13 -1.64
CA CYS A 38 -0.77 -16.82 -2.92
C CYS A 38 0.42 -16.36 -3.77
N HIS A 39 1.14 -15.33 -3.29
CA HIS A 39 2.32 -14.74 -3.94
C HIS A 39 2.09 -14.24 -5.37
N LYS A 40 0.84 -14.02 -5.78
CA LYS A 40 0.49 -13.41 -7.07
C LYS A 40 0.56 -11.89 -6.97
N SER A 41 1.08 -11.26 -8.02
CA SER A 41 1.07 -9.82 -8.22
C SER A 41 -0.20 -9.35 -8.93
N PHE A 42 -0.70 -8.20 -8.53
CA PHE A 42 -1.88 -7.55 -9.09
C PHE A 42 -1.59 -6.07 -9.33
N PRO A 43 -2.13 -5.46 -10.40
CA PRO A 43 -1.92 -4.05 -10.68
C PRO A 43 -2.59 -3.17 -9.62
N SER A 44 -1.85 -2.20 -9.07
CA SER A 44 -2.38 -1.22 -8.11
C SER A 44 -2.88 0.03 -8.83
N SER A 45 -4.18 0.11 -9.10
CA SER A 45 -4.82 1.37 -9.51
C SER A 45 -5.14 2.24 -8.29
N VAL A 46 -4.11 2.83 -7.68
CA VAL A 46 -4.33 3.88 -6.67
C VAL A 46 -4.76 5.17 -7.37
N LYS A 47 -6.05 5.53 -7.26
CA LYS A 47 -6.60 6.73 -7.93
C LYS A 47 -6.35 8.04 -7.19
N ALA A 48 -5.87 8.02 -5.97
CA ALA A 48 -5.44 9.22 -5.25
C ALA A 48 -4.51 8.83 -4.10
N GLU A 49 -3.40 9.55 -3.96
CA GLU A 49 -2.69 9.63 -2.70
C GLU A 49 -3.67 10.16 -1.64
N PRO A 50 -3.91 9.44 -0.54
CA PRO A 50 -4.82 9.94 0.48
C PRO A 50 -4.20 11.19 1.11
N ALA A 51 -5.00 12.25 1.27
CA ALA A 51 -4.57 13.59 1.69
C ALA A 51 -3.94 13.69 3.11
N MET A 52 -3.57 12.56 3.73
CA MET A 52 -2.97 12.50 5.06
C MET A 52 -1.47 12.24 4.98
N ALA A 53 -0.79 13.38 4.80
CA ALA A 53 0.42 13.80 5.52
C ALA A 53 1.80 13.53 4.91
N PRO A 54 2.64 14.58 4.83
CA PRO A 54 4.07 14.44 4.59
C PRO A 54 4.70 13.84 5.85
N THR A 55 5.18 12.60 5.78
CA THR A 55 6.17 12.13 6.74
C THR A 55 7.49 12.80 6.36
N GLY A 56 7.66 14.04 6.84
CA GLY A 56 8.95 14.67 6.92
C GLY A 56 9.90 13.69 7.59
N ARG A 57 10.83 13.13 6.82
CA ARG A 57 12.07 12.61 7.38
C ARG A 57 12.73 13.80 8.07
N ARG A 58 12.44 13.99 9.36
CA ARG A 58 13.34 14.73 10.24
C ARG A 58 14.65 13.96 10.21
N ARG A 59 15.53 14.34 9.28
CA ARG A 59 16.95 14.08 9.36
C ARG A 59 17.35 14.69 10.70
N LEU A 60 17.65 13.81 11.66
CA LEU A 60 18.26 14.16 12.93
C LEU A 60 19.41 15.13 12.63
N GLU A 61 19.28 16.39 13.04
CA GLU A 61 20.45 17.23 13.27
C GLU A 61 21.20 16.59 14.43
N LEU A 62 22.41 16.12 14.17
CA LEU A 62 23.41 15.83 15.19
C LEU A 62 24.77 16.24 14.60
N LEU A 63 25.14 17.46 15.00
CA LEU A 63 26.46 17.98 15.34
C LEU A 63 27.61 17.73 14.36
#